data_AF-A0A6G3MFB7-F1
#
_entry.id   AF-A0A6G3MFB7-F1
#
_cell.length_a   1.000
_cell.length_b   1.000
_cell.length_c   1.000
_cell.angle_alpha   90.00
_cell.angle_beta   90.00
_cell.angle_gamma   90.00
#
_symmetry.space_group_name_H-M   'P 1'
#
loop_
_entity.id
_entity.type
_entity.pdbx_description
1 polymer ?
#
loop_
_entity_poly.entity_id
_entity_poly.type
_entity_poly.pdbx_seq_one_letter_code
_entity_poly.pdbx_strand_id
1 'polypeptide(L)'
;SLNFNNEDNNPNISGFTKVTLMNEHEIGEPIVINYINNNIFKINARLQGRSNPENYTIEVINDSVKEDHTSVIFIKFVINKFFFMLAAVGLSFCTFTLPLDPLIEKLSGFQKTQYLIGLNKISYWLSYYIMHMLFYLFSSILCVALIIGFNLDNPYDYITWGKLFLTIFYFGYATLPFCYVLSHFQKTISIAYAFLSLFGITMLIISFLIEEIIQKGKYDKITTNNVILRIIKIIPHYNLFKLISNILIKYKIVVNKDGETLLKKIQETPNITCEFLFLFGFGTTMIITHIIILLYTDYYKTKKGKLNIRDNHVFNDSDIEQEYSFVKTEANTENSDLILKNIDKTYRIGFWLKKLHVVKNMNLALRKGECFGLLGTNGAGKSTTFKIVIKEESASSGKIYRSKSKKGLFVSYCPQTDNLDQFMSPREHIAYLCSIYGYSKPVTEIIIEN
;
A
#
# COMPACT_ATOMS: atom_id res chain seq x y z
N SER A 1 55.32 21.21 -17.81
CA SER A 1 56.67 21.72 -18.13
C SER A 1 56.71 22.05 -19.61
N LEU A 2 56.99 23.31 -19.98
CA LEU A 2 57.07 23.74 -21.38
C LEU A 2 58.55 23.70 -21.80
N ASN A 3 58.90 22.83 -22.75
CA ASN A 3 60.22 22.80 -23.38
C ASN A 3 60.15 23.61 -24.69
N PHE A 4 60.96 24.66 -24.79
CA PHE A 4 61.12 25.45 -26.01
C PHE A 4 62.46 25.07 -26.65
N ASN A 5 62.43 24.33 -27.75
CA ASN A 5 63.60 24.16 -28.63
C ASN A 5 63.49 25.17 -29.76
N ASN A 6 64.36 26.18 -29.75
CA ASN A 6 64.64 27.02 -30.91
C ASN A 6 65.96 26.52 -31.52
N GLU A 7 65.87 25.72 -32.57
CA GLU A 7 66.98 25.56 -33.50
C GLU A 7 66.71 26.45 -34.72
N ASP A 8 67.78 27.13 -35.16
CA ASP A 8 67.93 27.94 -36.38
C ASP A 8 67.57 29.44 -36.35
N ASN A 9 68.64 30.24 -36.24
CA ASN A 9 68.70 31.67 -36.59
C ASN A 9 68.67 31.84 -38.12
N ASN A 10 67.49 32.04 -38.71
CA ASN A 10 67.36 32.47 -40.10
C ASN A 10 66.17 33.44 -40.25
N PRO A 11 66.33 34.65 -40.84
CA PRO A 11 65.36 35.74 -40.70
C PRO A 11 64.09 35.60 -41.58
N ASN A 12 63.90 34.48 -42.29
CA ASN A 12 62.73 34.21 -43.13
C ASN A 12 62.01 32.88 -42.79
N ILE A 13 62.17 32.38 -41.56
CA ILE A 13 61.44 31.18 -41.10
C ILE A 13 60.14 31.62 -40.45
N SER A 14 59.01 31.16 -40.99
CA SER A 14 57.74 31.13 -40.26
C SER A 14 57.89 30.16 -39.08
N GLY A 15 58.25 30.68 -37.91
CA GLY A 15 58.39 29.89 -36.70
C GLY A 15 57.03 29.36 -36.24
N PHE A 16 56.85 28.04 -36.25
CA PHE A 16 55.64 27.40 -35.72
C PHE A 16 55.81 27.12 -34.22
N THR A 17 54.93 27.68 -33.39
CA THR A 17 54.88 27.33 -31.96
C THR A 17 53.98 26.11 -31.78
N LYS A 18 54.55 24.97 -31.34
CA LYS A 18 53.80 23.77 -31.03
C LYS A 18 53.37 23.77 -29.57
N VAL A 19 52.07 23.65 -29.33
CA VAL A 19 51.49 23.57 -27.99
C VAL A 19 51.03 22.14 -27.75
N THR A 20 51.63 21.48 -26.76
CA THR A 20 51.19 20.14 -26.32
C THR A 20 50.44 20.30 -25.02
N LEU A 21 49.12 20.11 -25.05
CA LEU A 21 48.25 20.24 -23.88
C LEU A 21 47.97 18.85 -23.30
N MET A 22 48.06 18.74 -21.97
CA MET A 22 47.50 17.61 -21.24
C MET A 22 46.02 17.92 -20.97
N ASN A 23 45.14 17.09 -21.52
CA ASN A 23 43.70 17.35 -21.57
C ASN A 23 43.00 16.96 -20.26
N GLU A 24 43.46 17.51 -19.14
CA GLU A 24 42.91 17.21 -17.80
C GLU A 24 41.77 18.15 -17.40
N HIS A 25 41.65 19.33 -18.02
CA HIS A 25 40.61 20.31 -17.71
C HIS A 25 40.00 20.95 -18.97
N GLU A 26 38.66 21.01 -19.03
CA GLU A 26 37.86 21.50 -20.16
C GLU A 26 38.16 22.97 -20.56
N ILE A 27 38.75 23.77 -19.67
CA ILE A 27 39.07 25.19 -19.90
C ILE A 27 40.56 25.39 -20.25
N GLY A 28 41.38 24.34 -20.17
CA GLY A 28 42.84 24.44 -20.31
C GLY A 28 43.28 24.90 -21.71
N GLU A 29 42.61 24.41 -22.75
CA GLU A 29 42.95 24.69 -24.14
C GLU A 29 42.72 26.17 -24.55
N PRO A 30 41.53 26.77 -24.36
CA PRO A 30 41.31 28.17 -24.73
C PRO A 30 42.18 29.15 -23.93
N ILE A 31 42.49 28.84 -22.66
CA ILE A 31 43.36 29.68 -21.82
C ILE A 31 44.79 29.70 -22.35
N VAL A 32 45.36 28.54 -22.66
CA VAL A 32 46.75 28.45 -23.13
C VAL A 32 46.89 29.07 -24.52
N ILE A 33 45.91 28.87 -25.40
CA ILE A 33 45.88 29.52 -26.72
C ILE A 33 45.82 31.04 -26.56
N ASN A 34 44.96 31.57 -25.68
CA ASN A 34 44.87 33.00 -25.44
C ASN A 34 46.19 33.56 -24.87
N TYR A 35 46.83 32.85 -23.94
CA TYR A 35 48.13 33.24 -23.37
C TYR A 35 49.23 33.33 -24.43
N ILE A 36 49.31 32.35 -25.34
CA ILE A 36 50.31 32.33 -26.40
C ILE A 36 50.07 33.44 -27.41
N ASN A 37 48.82 33.63 -27.85
CA ASN A 37 48.45 34.72 -28.77
C ASN A 37 48.78 36.09 -28.18
N ASN A 38 48.53 36.30 -26.89
CA ASN A 38 48.92 37.52 -26.19
C ASN A 38 50.44 37.75 -26.19
N ASN A 39 51.23 36.71 -25.96
CA ASN A 39 52.69 36.84 -25.98
C ASN A 39 53.24 37.13 -27.39
N ILE A 40 52.71 36.47 -28.42
CA ILE A 40 53.08 36.74 -29.82
C ILE A 40 52.73 38.19 -30.17
N PHE A 41 51.55 38.67 -29.78
CA PHE A 41 51.11 40.04 -30.05
C PHE A 41 52.01 41.08 -29.37
N LYS A 42 52.39 40.84 -28.11
CA LYS A 42 53.31 41.70 -27.34
C LYS A 42 54.72 41.72 -27.94
N ILE A 43 55.22 40.57 -28.41
CA ILE A 43 56.54 40.48 -29.07
C ILE A 43 56.53 41.27 -30.39
N ASN A 44 55.50 41.11 -31.22
CA ASN A 44 55.39 41.86 -32.47
C ASN A 44 55.24 43.37 -32.25
N ALA A 45 54.48 43.79 -31.22
CA ALA A 45 54.37 45.20 -30.85
C ALA A 45 55.71 45.80 -30.41
N ARG A 46 56.56 45.03 -29.71
CA ARG A 46 57.95 45.41 -29.38
C ARG A 46 58.82 45.56 -30.63
N LEU A 47 58.74 44.62 -31.57
CA LEU A 47 59.53 44.65 -32.82
C LEU A 47 59.16 45.83 -33.73
N GLN A 48 57.91 46.28 -33.70
CA GLN A 48 57.45 47.46 -34.45
C GLN A 48 57.71 48.81 -33.73
N GLY A 49 58.39 48.80 -32.58
CA GLY A 49 58.76 50.02 -31.87
C GLY A 49 57.60 50.77 -31.19
N ARG A 50 56.49 50.08 -30.87
CA ARG A 50 55.34 50.71 -30.20
C ARG A 50 55.64 50.99 -28.73
N SER A 51 55.18 52.13 -28.23
CA SER A 51 55.26 52.51 -26.82
C SER A 51 54.28 51.68 -25.97
N ASN A 52 54.75 51.18 -24.82
CA ASN A 52 54.04 50.31 -23.88
C ASN A 52 53.37 49.06 -24.49
N PRO A 53 54.17 48.06 -24.91
CA PRO A 53 53.70 46.78 -25.44
C PRO A 53 52.79 46.00 -24.46
N GLU A 54 52.92 46.25 -23.16
CA GLU A 54 52.16 45.53 -22.12
C GLU A 54 50.68 45.89 -22.09
N ASN A 55 50.31 47.07 -22.61
CA ASN A 55 48.92 47.52 -22.69
C ASN A 55 48.12 46.84 -23.81
N TYR A 56 48.80 46.07 -24.66
CA TYR A 56 48.17 45.34 -25.75
C TYR A 56 47.85 43.91 -25.28
N THR A 57 46.59 43.68 -24.91
CA THR A 57 46.07 42.36 -24.51
C THR A 57 44.80 42.02 -25.26
N ILE A 58 44.67 40.75 -25.61
CA ILE A 58 43.48 40.11 -26.15
C ILE A 58 42.86 39.31 -25.00
N GLU A 59 41.63 39.65 -24.63
CA GLU A 59 40.86 38.87 -23.67
C GLU A 59 39.88 37.98 -24.44
N VAL A 60 39.96 36.69 -24.19
CA VAL A 60 38.99 35.72 -24.70
C VAL A 60 38.02 35.42 -23.57
N ILE A 61 36.78 35.86 -23.73
CA ILE A 61 35.68 35.56 -22.81
C ILE A 61 34.93 34.37 -23.40
N ASN A 62 34.94 33.24 -22.70
CA ASN A 62 34.07 32.13 -23.04
C ASN A 62 32.66 32.44 -22.53
N ASP A 63 31.92 33.24 -23.29
CA ASP A 63 30.50 33.44 -23.03
C ASP A 63 29.74 32.34 -23.75
N SER A 64 29.24 31.37 -22.98
CA SER A 64 28.39 30.32 -23.53
C SER A 64 27.17 31.00 -24.15
N VAL A 65 26.92 30.77 -25.45
CA VAL A 65 25.65 31.14 -26.09
C VAL A 65 24.55 30.65 -25.16
N LYS A 66 23.71 31.58 -24.66
CA LYS A 66 22.62 31.29 -23.71
C LYS A 66 22.02 29.94 -24.08
N GLU A 67 22.28 28.93 -23.24
CA GLU A 67 21.82 27.57 -23.49
C GLU A 67 20.36 27.64 -23.92
N ASP A 68 19.99 26.84 -24.92
CA ASP A 68 18.61 26.68 -25.34
C ASP A 68 17.75 26.52 -24.09
N HIS A 69 17.07 27.59 -23.65
CA HIS A 69 16.37 27.60 -22.36
C HIS A 69 15.37 26.44 -22.24
N THR A 70 14.98 25.89 -23.38
CA THR A 70 14.18 24.67 -23.54
C THR A 70 14.83 23.42 -22.91
N SER A 71 16.14 23.21 -23.01
CA SER A 71 16.84 22.01 -22.49
C SER A 71 16.98 22.05 -20.96
N VAL A 72 17.42 23.18 -20.40
CA VAL A 72 17.52 23.39 -18.95
C VAL A 72 16.15 23.23 -18.27
N ILE A 73 15.08 23.76 -18.89
CA ILE A 73 13.75 23.65 -18.32
C ILE A 73 13.16 22.24 -18.51
N PHE A 74 13.48 21.56 -19.62
CA PHE A 74 13.16 20.14 -19.76
C PHE A 74 13.80 19.30 -18.66
N ILE A 75 15.07 19.56 -18.33
CA ILE A 75 15.78 18.89 -17.23
C ILE A 75 15.09 19.18 -15.89
N LYS A 76 14.75 20.45 -15.59
CA LYS A 76 13.99 20.81 -14.37
C LYS A 76 12.62 20.12 -14.30
N PHE A 77 11.92 19.97 -15.44
CA PHE A 77 10.65 19.27 -15.50
C PHE A 77 10.79 17.77 -15.19
N VAL A 78 11.82 17.11 -15.74
CA VAL A 78 12.13 15.71 -15.46
C VAL A 78 12.52 15.50 -13.99
N ILE A 79 13.34 16.39 -13.43
CA ILE A 79 13.73 16.35 -12.02
C ILE A 79 12.51 16.51 -11.10
N ASN A 80 11.63 17.48 -11.38
CA ASN A 80 10.40 17.68 -10.63
C ASN A 80 9.52 16.43 -10.66
N LYS A 81 9.31 15.83 -11.83
CA LYS A 81 8.57 14.56 -11.97
C LYS A 81 9.17 13.42 -11.16
N PHE A 82 10.51 13.28 -11.19
CA PHE A 82 11.22 12.27 -10.42
C PHE A 82 11.03 12.49 -8.91
N PHE A 83 11.04 13.74 -8.45
CA PHE A 83 10.75 14.08 -7.06
C PHE A 83 9.32 13.67 -6.64
N PHE A 84 8.31 13.95 -7.47
CA PHE A 84 6.94 13.48 -7.22
C PHE A 84 6.83 11.95 -7.24
N MET A 85 7.63 11.25 -8.05
CA MET A 85 7.70 9.79 -8.04
C MET A 85 8.27 9.26 -6.72
N LEU A 86 9.34 9.86 -6.18
CA LEU A 86 9.88 9.47 -4.88
C LEU A 86 8.87 9.69 -3.75
N ALA A 87 8.14 10.81 -3.78
CA ALA A 87 7.06 11.08 -2.84
C ALA A 87 5.94 10.02 -2.93
N ALA A 88 5.54 9.64 -4.15
CA ALA A 88 4.57 8.58 -4.39
C ALA A 88 5.03 7.20 -3.86
N VAL A 89 6.33 6.87 -3.99
CA VAL A 89 6.90 5.65 -3.41
C VAL A 89 6.74 5.64 -1.89
N GLY A 90 7.09 6.74 -1.21
CA GLY A 90 6.94 6.88 0.24
C GLY A 90 5.49 6.72 0.70
N LEU A 91 4.54 7.35 0.01
CA LEU A 91 3.11 7.24 0.32
C LEU A 91 2.54 5.84 0.07
N SER A 92 3.05 5.13 -0.94
CA SER A 92 2.67 3.75 -1.21
C SER A 92 3.07 2.81 -0.08
N PHE A 93 4.24 3.01 0.54
CA PHE A 93 4.62 2.23 1.74
C PHE A 93 3.57 2.35 2.85
N CYS A 94 3.02 3.56 3.09
CA CYS A 94 1.94 3.73 4.06
C CYS A 94 0.71 2.87 3.71
N THR A 95 0.37 2.74 2.43
CA THR A 95 -0.79 1.92 2.00
C THR A 95 -0.56 0.43 2.14
N PHE A 96 0.69 -0.04 2.14
CA PHE A 96 1.03 -1.46 2.26
C PHE A 96 1.22 -1.92 3.69
N THR A 97 1.63 -1.02 4.60
CA THR A 97 1.86 -1.33 6.01
C THR A 97 0.58 -1.38 6.82
N LEU A 98 -0.32 -0.40 6.66
CA LEU A 98 -1.55 -0.29 7.46
C LEU A 98 -2.42 -1.57 7.42
N PRO A 99 -2.61 -2.25 6.26
CA PRO A 99 -3.38 -3.50 6.19
C PRO A 99 -2.80 -4.68 6.96
N LEU A 100 -1.58 -4.56 7.50
CA LEU A 100 -0.99 -5.58 8.36
C LEU A 100 -1.59 -5.60 9.75
N ASP A 101 -2.11 -4.47 10.26
CA ASP A 101 -2.71 -4.41 11.61
C ASP A 101 -3.85 -5.45 11.79
N PRO A 102 -4.89 -5.50 10.93
CA PRO A 102 -5.92 -6.53 11.07
C PRO A 102 -5.41 -7.94 10.75
N LEU A 103 -4.29 -8.08 10.02
CA LEU A 103 -3.66 -9.37 9.81
C LEU A 103 -2.94 -9.86 11.07
N ILE A 104 -2.28 -8.96 11.80
CA ILE A 104 -1.66 -9.24 13.10
C ILE A 104 -2.74 -9.73 14.07
N GLU A 105 -3.86 -9.03 14.18
CA GLU A 105 -4.95 -9.46 15.06
C GLU A 105 -5.60 -10.79 14.65
N LYS A 106 -5.69 -11.04 13.34
CA LYS A 106 -6.19 -12.31 12.81
C LYS A 106 -5.26 -13.47 13.16
N LEU A 107 -3.95 -13.26 13.06
CA LEU A 107 -2.93 -14.28 13.32
C LEU A 107 -2.68 -14.50 14.81
N SER A 108 -2.77 -13.45 15.64
CA SER A 108 -2.78 -13.59 17.11
C SER A 108 -4.05 -14.28 17.62
N GLY A 109 -5.12 -14.33 16.81
CA GLY A 109 -6.41 -14.88 17.20
C GLY A 109 -7.27 -13.89 18.00
N PHE A 110 -6.74 -12.73 18.36
CA PHE A 110 -7.45 -11.69 19.10
C PHE A 110 -8.71 -11.21 18.35
N GLN A 111 -8.62 -11.05 17.03
CA GLN A 111 -9.77 -10.72 16.18
C GLN A 111 -10.93 -11.72 16.37
N LYS A 112 -10.62 -13.02 16.52
CA LYS A 112 -11.65 -14.05 16.74
C LYS A 112 -12.31 -13.89 18.10
N THR A 113 -11.52 -13.59 19.14
CA THR A 113 -12.03 -13.30 20.49
C THR A 113 -13.01 -12.13 20.46
N GLN A 114 -12.68 -11.04 19.75
CA GLN A 114 -13.57 -9.89 19.57
C GLN A 114 -14.91 -10.28 18.92
N TYR A 115 -14.89 -11.12 17.87
CA TYR A 115 -16.12 -11.61 17.23
C TYR A 115 -16.94 -12.53 18.12
N LEU A 116 -16.31 -13.35 18.97
CA LEU A 116 -17.01 -14.20 19.93
C LEU A 116 -17.69 -13.39 21.03
N ILE A 117 -17.09 -12.24 21.40
CA ILE A 117 -17.67 -11.24 22.30
C ILE A 117 -18.77 -10.42 21.62
N GLY A 118 -19.09 -10.70 20.35
CA GLY A 118 -20.23 -10.10 19.66
C GLY A 118 -19.90 -8.81 18.93
N LEU A 119 -18.62 -8.47 18.74
CA LEU A 119 -18.25 -7.36 17.87
C LEU A 119 -18.74 -7.64 16.44
N ASN A 120 -19.52 -6.71 15.89
CA ASN A 120 -19.98 -6.81 14.51
C ASN A 120 -18.78 -6.66 13.55
N LYS A 121 -18.61 -7.63 12.64
CA LYS A 121 -17.56 -7.60 11.61
C LYS A 121 -17.56 -6.32 10.77
N ILE A 122 -18.74 -5.82 10.41
CA ILE A 122 -18.86 -4.59 9.63
C ILE A 122 -18.30 -3.42 10.44
N SER A 123 -18.66 -3.33 11.72
CA SER A 123 -18.14 -2.28 12.63
C SER A 123 -16.62 -2.38 12.78
N TYR A 124 -16.09 -3.59 12.93
CA TYR A 124 -14.66 -3.85 13.02
C TYR A 124 -13.91 -3.32 11.79
N TRP A 125 -14.30 -3.75 10.59
CA TRP A 125 -13.63 -3.36 9.36
C TRP A 125 -13.84 -1.90 9.00
N LEU A 126 -15.03 -1.34 9.29
CA LEU A 126 -15.29 0.08 9.09
C LEU A 126 -14.42 0.94 10.01
N SER A 127 -14.19 0.52 11.25
CA SER A 127 -13.32 1.23 12.20
C SER A 127 -11.88 1.29 11.68
N TYR A 128 -11.35 0.16 11.21
CA TYR A 128 -10.04 0.13 10.56
C TYR A 128 -9.97 1.00 9.32
N TYR A 129 -10.98 0.93 8.45
CA TYR A 129 -11.01 1.74 7.24
C TYR A 129 -10.99 3.24 7.54
N ILE A 130 -11.82 3.69 8.50
CA ILE A 130 -11.87 5.10 8.92
C ILE A 130 -10.52 5.52 9.51
N MET A 131 -9.98 4.75 10.46
CA MET A 131 -8.72 5.08 11.13
C MET A 131 -7.55 5.13 10.14
N HIS A 132 -7.41 4.13 9.28
CA HIS A 132 -6.33 4.08 8.28
C HIS A 132 -6.49 5.16 7.20
N MET A 133 -7.71 5.50 6.79
CA MET A 133 -7.95 6.65 5.90
C MET A 133 -7.62 7.99 6.57
N LEU A 134 -7.85 8.16 7.88
CA LEU A 134 -7.43 9.35 8.62
C LEU A 134 -5.90 9.45 8.74
N PHE A 135 -5.21 8.35 9.04
CA PHE A 135 -3.75 8.31 9.00
C PHE A 135 -3.21 8.66 7.62
N TYR A 136 -3.81 8.12 6.56
CA TYR A 136 -3.42 8.43 5.20
C TYR A 136 -3.72 9.88 4.79
N LEU A 137 -4.83 10.44 5.28
CA LEU A 137 -5.15 11.86 5.12
C LEU A 137 -4.04 12.73 5.73
N PHE A 138 -3.61 12.43 6.95
CA PHE A 138 -2.51 13.15 7.59
C PHE A 138 -1.20 13.03 6.79
N SER A 139 -0.84 11.81 6.35
CA SER A 139 0.36 11.58 5.53
C SER A 139 0.30 12.32 4.18
N SER A 140 -0.87 12.42 3.55
CA SER A 140 -1.02 13.13 2.28
C SER A 140 -0.93 14.66 2.44
N ILE A 141 -1.51 15.23 3.50
CA ILE A 141 -1.35 16.64 3.85
C ILE A 141 0.13 16.96 4.11
N LEU A 142 0.79 16.14 4.94
CA LEU A 142 2.21 16.32 5.27
C LEU A 142 3.08 16.23 4.02
N CYS A 143 2.82 15.25 3.14
CA CYS A 143 3.57 15.10 1.89
C CYS A 143 3.46 16.34 1.00
N VAL A 144 2.24 16.88 0.80
CA VAL A 144 2.05 18.09 0.00
C VAL A 144 2.69 19.31 0.67
N ALA A 145 2.58 19.44 2.00
CA ALA A 145 3.22 20.52 2.74
C ALA A 145 4.75 20.50 2.59
N LEU A 146 5.37 19.32 2.65
CA LEU A 146 6.81 19.15 2.41
C LEU A 146 7.18 19.51 0.98
N ILE A 147 6.40 19.06 -0.01
CA ILE A 147 6.65 19.42 -1.42
C ILE A 147 6.58 20.94 -1.60
N ILE A 148 5.61 21.62 -1.00
CA ILE A 148 5.49 23.08 -1.06
C ILE A 148 6.70 23.75 -0.38
N GLY A 149 7.10 23.26 0.81
CA GLY A 149 8.21 23.82 1.58
C GLY A 149 9.57 23.67 0.90
N PHE A 150 9.81 22.58 0.16
CA PHE A 150 11.07 22.35 -0.56
C PHE A 150 11.09 22.92 -1.99
N ASN A 151 9.93 23.04 -2.66
CA ASN A 151 9.83 23.56 -4.04
C ASN A 151 9.34 25.02 -4.09
N LEU A 152 10.02 25.92 -3.39
CA LEU A 152 9.65 27.35 -3.29
C LEU A 152 9.70 28.10 -4.64
N ASP A 153 10.45 27.60 -5.63
CA ASP A 153 10.67 28.31 -6.90
C ASP A 153 9.64 27.99 -8.01
N ASN A 154 8.68 27.08 -7.77
CA ASN A 154 7.73 26.67 -8.79
C ASN A 154 6.47 27.58 -8.81
N PRO A 155 6.03 28.09 -9.98
CA PRO A 155 4.94 29.06 -10.10
C PRO A 155 3.53 28.43 -10.04
N TYR A 156 3.29 27.47 -9.13
CA TYR A 156 2.04 26.70 -9.06
C TYR A 156 0.92 27.42 -8.28
N ASP A 157 -0.24 27.60 -8.90
CA ASP A 157 -1.44 28.14 -8.25
C ASP A 157 -1.96 27.24 -7.11
N TYR A 158 -2.70 27.79 -6.14
CA TYR A 158 -3.39 27.04 -5.07
C TYR A 158 -4.28 25.90 -5.59
N ILE A 159 -4.91 26.08 -6.76
CA ILE A 159 -5.73 25.05 -7.43
C ILE A 159 -4.88 23.84 -7.83
N THR A 160 -3.65 24.07 -8.27
CA THR A 160 -2.72 23.01 -8.69
C THR A 160 -2.31 22.17 -7.49
N TRP A 161 -2.01 22.81 -6.35
CA TRP A 161 -1.73 22.13 -5.08
C TRP A 161 -2.92 21.33 -4.56
N GLY A 162 -4.13 21.90 -4.65
CA GLY A 162 -5.35 21.17 -4.30
C GLY A 162 -5.56 19.92 -5.17
N LYS A 163 -5.30 20.00 -6.48
CA LYS A 163 -5.37 18.83 -7.39
C LYS A 163 -4.33 17.77 -7.06
N LEU A 164 -3.10 18.17 -6.71
CA LEU A 164 -2.06 17.24 -6.28
C LEU A 164 -2.46 16.53 -4.98
N PHE A 165 -2.96 17.27 -3.99
CA PHE A 165 -3.46 16.71 -2.74
C PHE A 165 -4.57 15.69 -2.99
N LEU A 166 -5.59 16.05 -3.77
CA LEU A 166 -6.68 15.13 -4.14
C LEU A 166 -6.14 13.90 -4.86
N THR A 167 -5.16 14.06 -5.75
CA THR A 167 -4.54 12.94 -6.50
C THR A 167 -3.92 11.92 -5.55
N ILE A 168 -3.15 12.38 -4.57
CA ILE A 168 -2.56 11.53 -3.53
C ILE A 168 -3.63 10.90 -2.65
N PHE A 169 -4.61 11.69 -2.19
CA PHE A 169 -5.67 11.19 -1.30
C PHE A 169 -6.52 10.10 -1.97
N TYR A 170 -6.97 10.32 -3.22
CA TYR A 170 -7.73 9.33 -3.97
C TYR A 170 -6.91 8.09 -4.34
N PHE A 171 -5.59 8.23 -4.48
CA PHE A 171 -4.71 7.08 -4.64
C PHE A 171 -4.74 6.17 -3.41
N GLY A 172 -4.62 6.71 -2.19
CA GLY A 172 -4.77 5.92 -0.97
C GLY A 172 -6.16 5.31 -0.80
N TYR A 173 -7.22 6.06 -1.14
CA TYR A 173 -8.59 5.54 -1.17
C TYR A 173 -8.73 4.31 -2.09
N ALA A 174 -8.03 4.31 -3.23
CA ALA A 174 -8.05 3.22 -4.19
C ALA A 174 -7.22 2.01 -3.75
N THR A 175 -6.01 2.24 -3.22
CA THR A 175 -5.05 1.16 -2.90
C THR A 175 -5.24 0.52 -1.54
N LEU A 176 -5.76 1.23 -0.52
CA LEU A 176 -5.98 0.67 0.82
C LEU A 176 -6.97 -0.51 0.82
N PRO A 177 -8.21 -0.38 0.27
CA PRO A 177 -9.13 -1.52 0.14
C PRO A 177 -8.54 -2.69 -0.64
N PHE A 178 -7.79 -2.40 -1.71
CA PHE A 178 -7.12 -3.42 -2.51
C PHE A 178 -6.11 -4.22 -1.68
N CYS A 179 -5.32 -3.55 -0.83
CA CYS A 179 -4.36 -4.22 0.02
C CYS A 179 -5.02 -5.05 1.13
N TYR A 180 -6.19 -4.66 1.66
CA TYR A 180 -6.96 -5.53 2.56
C TYR A 180 -7.44 -6.81 1.86
N VAL A 181 -7.91 -6.71 0.61
CA VAL A 181 -8.31 -7.91 -0.15
C VAL A 181 -7.10 -8.83 -0.34
N LEU A 182 -5.93 -8.30 -0.67
CA LEU A 182 -4.71 -9.09 -0.81
C LEU A 182 -4.22 -9.69 0.52
N SER A 183 -4.38 -8.98 1.64
CA SER A 183 -3.93 -9.48 2.95
C SER A 183 -4.71 -10.70 3.43
N HIS A 184 -5.95 -10.90 2.94
CA HIS A 184 -6.75 -12.09 3.27
C HIS A 184 -6.11 -13.41 2.83
N PHE A 185 -5.32 -13.39 1.75
CA PHE A 185 -4.66 -14.57 1.19
C PHE A 185 -3.34 -14.91 1.90
N GLN A 186 -2.88 -14.04 2.80
CA GLN A 186 -1.58 -14.19 3.46
C GLN A 186 -1.69 -15.05 4.71
N LYS A 187 -0.68 -15.91 4.92
CA LYS A 187 -0.62 -16.84 6.05
C LYS A 187 0.30 -16.36 7.18
N THR A 188 1.25 -15.48 6.88
CA THR A 188 2.20 -14.91 7.85
C THR A 188 2.40 -13.42 7.59
N ILE A 189 2.76 -12.68 8.63
CA ILE A 189 2.96 -11.22 8.57
C ILE A 189 4.14 -10.87 7.65
N SER A 190 5.27 -11.55 7.79
CA SER A 190 6.48 -11.26 7.02
C SER A 190 6.28 -11.48 5.51
N ILE A 191 5.58 -12.56 5.13
CA ILE A 191 5.26 -12.83 3.73
C ILE A 191 4.27 -11.78 3.20
N ALA A 192 3.28 -11.38 4.01
CA ALA A 192 2.33 -10.34 3.63
C ALA A 192 3.03 -9.01 3.37
N TYR A 193 3.89 -8.57 4.29
CA TYR A 193 4.65 -7.33 4.15
C TYR A 193 5.50 -7.34 2.89
N ALA A 194 6.35 -8.37 2.72
CA ALA A 194 7.24 -8.48 1.56
C ALA A 194 6.47 -8.55 0.24
N PHE A 195 5.36 -9.30 0.19
CA PHE A 195 4.54 -9.42 -1.01
C PHE A 195 3.88 -8.08 -1.37
N LEU A 196 3.22 -7.42 -0.40
CA LEU A 196 2.52 -6.16 -0.63
C LEU A 196 3.48 -5.04 -1.02
N SER A 197 4.63 -4.91 -0.34
CA SER A 197 5.62 -3.89 -0.64
C SER A 197 6.26 -4.10 -2.02
N LEU A 198 6.67 -5.33 -2.35
CA LEU A 198 7.31 -5.64 -3.63
C LEU A 198 6.33 -5.48 -4.79
N PHE A 199 5.10 -5.99 -4.64
CA PHE A 199 4.04 -5.80 -5.63
C PHE A 199 3.73 -4.31 -5.85
N GLY A 200 3.66 -3.53 -4.77
CA GLY A 200 3.45 -2.10 -4.84
C GLY A 200 4.54 -1.32 -5.58
N ILE A 201 5.80 -1.55 -5.21
CA ILE A 201 6.96 -0.88 -5.82
C ILE A 201 7.09 -1.25 -7.29
N THR A 202 6.92 -2.53 -7.64
CA THR A 202 6.96 -2.97 -9.05
C THR A 202 5.84 -2.33 -9.87
N MET A 203 4.61 -2.25 -9.34
CA MET A 203 3.50 -1.57 -10.01
C MET A 203 3.73 -0.07 -10.17
N LEU A 204 4.38 0.58 -9.20
CA LEU A 204 4.78 2.00 -9.31
C LEU A 204 5.79 2.21 -10.45
N ILE A 205 6.88 1.44 -10.47
CA ILE A 205 7.93 1.57 -11.49
C ILE A 205 7.36 1.31 -12.89
N ILE A 206 6.59 0.24 -13.06
CA ILE A 206 5.95 -0.09 -14.33
C ILE A 206 5.01 1.03 -14.77
N SER A 207 4.19 1.56 -13.86
CA SER A 207 3.24 2.63 -14.16
C SER A 207 3.94 3.94 -14.56
N PHE A 208 5.04 4.28 -13.90
CA PHE A 208 5.86 5.44 -14.25
C PHE A 208 6.48 5.29 -15.64
N LEU A 209 7.09 4.14 -15.94
CA LEU A 209 7.69 3.87 -17.25
C LEU A 209 6.64 3.91 -18.38
N ILE A 210 5.47 3.34 -18.15
CA ILE A 210 4.36 3.38 -19.12
C ILE A 210 3.96 4.82 -19.42
N GLU A 211 3.79 5.67 -18.41
CA GLU A 211 3.41 7.07 -18.63
C GLU A 211 4.49 7.87 -19.36
N GLU A 212 5.78 7.66 -19.02
CA GLU A 212 6.89 8.31 -19.73
C GLU A 212 6.96 7.91 -21.21
N ILE A 213 6.72 6.64 -21.54
CA ILE A 213 6.66 6.16 -22.92
C ILE A 213 5.49 6.81 -23.66
N ILE A 214 4.31 6.84 -23.05
CA ILE A 214 3.09 7.41 -23.67
C ILE A 214 3.28 8.91 -23.94
N GLN A 215 3.82 9.66 -22.98
CA GLN A 215 4.01 11.10 -23.12
C GLN A 215 5.04 11.45 -24.20
N LYS A 216 6.16 10.72 -24.28
CA LYS A 216 7.19 10.95 -25.31
C LYS A 216 6.73 10.55 -26.70
N GLY A 217 5.93 9.49 -26.82
CA GLY A 217 5.50 8.95 -28.11
C GLY A 217 4.44 9.76 -28.87
N LYS A 218 4.05 10.97 -28.42
CA LYS A 218 2.93 11.77 -29.00
C LYS A 218 1.64 10.96 -29.18
N TYR A 219 1.40 9.95 -28.34
CA TYR A 219 0.21 9.10 -28.40
C TYR A 219 -1.07 9.79 -27.90
N ASP A 220 -0.97 11.01 -27.34
CA ASP A 220 -2.11 11.77 -26.81
C ASP A 220 -3.18 12.12 -27.86
N LYS A 221 -2.86 12.12 -29.16
CA LYS A 221 -3.83 12.43 -30.24
C LYS A 221 -4.37 11.21 -30.99
N ILE A 222 -3.80 10.03 -30.82
CA ILE A 222 -4.24 8.82 -31.52
C ILE A 222 -5.04 7.96 -30.53
N THR A 223 -6.35 8.20 -30.58
CA THR A 223 -7.47 7.37 -30.11
C THR A 223 -7.54 7.04 -28.61
N THR A 224 -8.32 7.87 -27.92
CA THR A 224 -9.23 7.55 -26.79
C THR A 224 -10.07 6.26 -26.96
N ASN A 225 -9.99 5.60 -28.13
CA ASN A 225 -10.59 4.31 -28.45
C ASN A 225 -9.65 3.10 -28.29
N ASN A 226 -8.38 3.30 -27.90
CA ASN A 226 -7.47 2.19 -27.68
C ASN A 226 -7.87 1.44 -26.41
N VAL A 227 -8.39 0.24 -26.58
CA VAL A 227 -8.78 -0.69 -25.49
C VAL A 227 -7.64 -0.89 -24.48
N ILE A 228 -6.40 -0.93 -24.97
CA ILE A 228 -5.19 -1.07 -24.15
C ILE A 228 -5.08 0.05 -23.11
N LEU A 229 -5.31 1.31 -23.50
CA LEU A 229 -5.25 2.44 -22.56
C LEU A 229 -6.37 2.39 -21.52
N ARG A 230 -7.56 1.86 -21.87
CA ARG A 230 -8.66 1.65 -20.91
C ARG A 230 -8.32 0.57 -19.89
N ILE A 231 -7.64 -0.49 -20.31
CA ILE A 231 -7.17 -1.57 -19.41
C ILE A 231 -6.11 -1.05 -18.46
N ILE A 232 -5.13 -0.28 -18.96
CA ILE A 232 -4.06 0.30 -18.13
C ILE A 232 -4.64 1.25 -17.06
N LYS A 233 -5.73 1.99 -17.38
CA LYS A 233 -6.46 2.84 -16.41
C LYS A 233 -7.12 2.07 -15.25
N ILE A 234 -7.18 0.74 -15.27
CA ILE A 234 -7.62 -0.03 -14.10
C ILE A 234 -6.53 -0.01 -13.01
N ILE A 235 -5.27 0.19 -13.39
CA ILE A 235 -4.14 0.21 -12.45
C ILE A 235 -4.12 1.58 -11.73
N PRO A 236 -4.35 1.64 -10.41
CA PRO A 236 -4.41 2.93 -9.69
C PRO A 236 -3.08 3.68 -9.73
N HIS A 237 -1.95 2.96 -9.74
CA HIS A 237 -0.61 3.53 -9.86
C HIS A 237 -0.40 4.27 -11.19
N TYR A 238 -0.97 3.79 -12.29
CA TYR A 238 -0.90 4.50 -13.57
C TYR A 238 -1.72 5.79 -13.54
N ASN A 239 -2.94 5.77 -12.99
CA ASN A 239 -3.74 6.98 -12.88
C ASN A 239 -3.06 8.04 -11.99
N LEU A 240 -2.34 7.63 -10.94
CA LEU A 240 -1.53 8.53 -10.11
C LEU A 240 -0.51 9.29 -10.96
N PHE A 241 0.32 8.57 -11.73
CA PHE A 241 1.33 9.22 -12.57
C PHE A 241 0.72 10.01 -13.72
N LYS A 242 -0.38 9.54 -14.32
CA LYS A 242 -1.10 10.29 -15.36
C LYS A 242 -1.60 11.64 -14.84
N LEU A 243 -2.19 11.65 -13.65
CA LEU A 243 -2.67 12.87 -12.98
C LEU A 243 -1.51 13.83 -12.66
N ILE A 244 -0.43 13.32 -12.06
CA ILE A 244 0.76 14.13 -11.76
C ILE A 244 1.32 14.74 -13.05
N SER A 245 1.53 13.95 -14.09
CA SER A 245 2.02 14.44 -15.40
C SER A 245 1.10 15.51 -15.98
N ASN A 246 -0.22 15.28 -16.02
CA ASN A 246 -1.19 16.25 -16.54
C ASN A 246 -1.23 17.56 -15.73
N ILE A 247 -1.03 17.50 -14.41
CA ILE A 247 -0.97 18.68 -13.54
C ILE A 247 0.32 19.47 -13.82
N LEU A 248 1.46 18.80 -13.99
CA LEU A 248 2.76 19.43 -14.24
C LEU A 248 2.87 20.03 -15.65
N ILE A 249 2.21 19.44 -16.65
CA ILE A 249 2.22 19.92 -18.05
C ILE A 249 1.52 21.30 -18.21
N LYS A 250 0.74 21.78 -17.22
CA LYS A 250 -0.01 23.06 -17.27
C LYS A 250 0.82 24.29 -17.67
N TYR A 251 2.15 24.23 -17.53
CA TYR A 251 3.07 25.30 -17.92
C TYR A 251 3.84 24.88 -19.18
N LYS A 252 3.54 25.51 -20.32
CA LYS A 252 4.32 25.36 -21.56
C LYS A 252 5.06 26.65 -21.83
N ILE A 253 6.35 26.55 -22.11
CA ILE A 253 7.15 27.72 -22.47
C ILE A 253 6.87 28.07 -23.92
N VAL A 254 6.51 29.32 -24.15
CA VAL A 254 6.41 29.90 -25.49
C VAL A 254 7.55 30.90 -25.60
N VAL A 255 8.48 30.63 -26.52
CA VAL A 255 9.50 31.61 -26.90
C VAL A 255 8.81 32.64 -27.78
N ASN A 256 8.82 33.90 -27.35
CA ASN A 256 8.25 34.99 -28.15
C ASN A 256 9.15 35.25 -29.37
N LYS A 257 8.63 35.97 -30.38
CA LYS A 257 9.40 36.29 -31.61
C LYS A 257 10.71 37.06 -31.32
N ASP A 258 10.80 37.70 -30.17
CA ASP A 258 11.95 38.49 -29.71
C ASP A 258 12.98 37.67 -28.90
N GLY A 259 12.80 36.34 -28.77
CA GLY A 259 13.71 35.46 -28.03
C GLY A 259 13.47 35.41 -26.52
N GLU A 260 12.55 36.21 -25.98
CA GLU A 260 12.15 36.13 -24.57
C GLU A 260 11.28 34.90 -24.29
N THR A 261 11.65 34.14 -23.27
CA THR A 261 10.93 32.94 -22.83
C THR A 261 9.81 33.32 -21.87
N LEU A 262 8.56 33.27 -22.33
CA LEU A 262 7.40 33.48 -21.47
C LEU A 262 6.79 32.14 -21.07
N LEU A 263 6.61 31.93 -19.76
CA LEU A 263 5.81 30.84 -19.21
C LEU A 263 4.34 31.10 -19.55
N LYS A 264 3.84 30.52 -20.65
CA LYS A 264 2.43 30.65 -21.03
C LYS A 264 1.65 29.48 -20.42
N LYS A 265 0.70 29.81 -19.53
CA LYS A 265 -0.27 28.85 -19.00
C LYS A 265 -0.99 28.20 -20.19
N ILE A 266 -0.97 26.87 -20.31
CA ILE A 266 -1.74 26.18 -21.36
C ILE A 266 -3.22 26.47 -21.11
N GLN A 267 -3.90 27.00 -22.13
CA GLN A 267 -5.29 27.46 -22.04
C GLN A 267 -6.28 26.28 -21.95
N GLU A 268 -5.91 25.11 -22.50
CA GLU A 268 -6.64 23.85 -22.35
C GLU A 268 -5.92 22.93 -21.35
N THR A 269 -6.38 22.91 -20.09
CA THR A 269 -5.94 21.86 -19.17
C THR A 269 -6.58 20.53 -19.60
N PRO A 270 -5.82 19.44 -19.74
CA PRO A 270 -6.39 18.13 -20.04
C PRO A 270 -7.44 17.75 -18.99
N ASN A 271 -8.53 17.11 -19.42
CA ASN A 271 -9.62 16.72 -18.54
C ASN A 271 -9.19 15.58 -17.61
N ILE A 272 -8.71 15.93 -16.42
CA ILE A 272 -8.27 15.03 -15.35
C ILE A 272 -9.43 14.29 -14.65
N THR A 273 -10.68 14.63 -14.94
CA THR A 273 -11.87 14.09 -14.26
C THR A 273 -11.99 12.59 -14.47
N CYS A 274 -11.64 12.10 -15.66
CA CYS A 274 -11.70 10.68 -15.99
C CYS A 274 -10.79 9.86 -15.06
N GLU A 275 -9.55 10.28 -14.85
CA GLU A 275 -8.58 9.59 -14.00
C GLU A 275 -9.04 9.53 -12.54
N PHE A 276 -9.63 10.62 -12.02
CA PHE A 276 -10.26 10.62 -10.69
C PHE A 276 -11.44 9.64 -10.59
N LEU A 277 -12.29 9.57 -11.62
CA LEU A 277 -13.40 8.61 -11.68
C LEU A 277 -12.90 7.17 -11.69
N PHE A 278 -11.80 6.86 -12.40
CA PHE A 278 -11.19 5.53 -12.37
C PHE A 278 -10.64 5.18 -10.98
N LEU A 279 -9.96 6.10 -10.30
CA LEU A 279 -9.48 5.87 -8.93
C LEU A 279 -10.63 5.63 -7.95
N PHE A 280 -11.67 6.46 -8.01
CA PHE A 280 -12.86 6.31 -7.18
C PHE A 280 -13.60 4.99 -7.47
N GLY A 281 -13.79 4.65 -8.74
CA GLY A 281 -14.40 3.38 -9.16
C GLY A 281 -13.60 2.16 -8.70
N PHE A 282 -12.27 2.21 -8.80
CA PHE A 282 -11.41 1.14 -8.31
C PHE A 282 -11.51 0.99 -6.78
N GLY A 283 -11.43 2.08 -6.01
CA GLY A 283 -11.56 2.01 -4.55
C GLY A 283 -12.92 1.46 -4.11
N THR A 284 -14.02 1.95 -4.69
CA THR A 284 -15.38 1.47 -4.38
C THR A 284 -15.58 -0.01 -4.72
N THR A 285 -15.11 -0.46 -5.88
CA THR A 285 -15.19 -1.89 -6.27
C THR A 285 -14.39 -2.79 -5.34
N MET A 286 -13.22 -2.34 -4.86
CA MET A 286 -12.42 -3.10 -3.90
C MET A 286 -13.07 -3.16 -2.51
N ILE A 287 -13.71 -2.09 -2.05
CA ILE A 287 -14.51 -2.10 -0.80
C ILE A 287 -15.66 -3.10 -0.92
N ILE A 288 -16.40 -3.07 -2.03
CA ILE A 288 -17.51 -4.01 -2.28
C ILE A 288 -16.98 -5.44 -2.32
N THR A 289 -15.86 -5.68 -3.02
CA THR A 289 -15.23 -7.00 -3.10
C THR A 289 -14.84 -7.50 -1.71
N HIS A 290 -14.27 -6.63 -0.87
CA HIS A 290 -13.94 -6.97 0.51
C HIS A 290 -15.19 -7.32 1.32
N ILE A 291 -16.27 -6.54 1.23
CA ILE A 291 -17.56 -6.85 1.89
C ILE A 291 -18.11 -8.20 1.40
N ILE A 292 -18.05 -8.49 0.10
CA ILE A 292 -18.47 -9.78 -0.46
C ILE A 292 -17.66 -10.93 0.13
N ILE A 293 -16.33 -10.79 0.26
CA ILE A 293 -15.47 -11.79 0.89
C ILE A 293 -15.93 -12.04 2.34
N LEU A 294 -16.21 -10.98 3.11
CA LEU A 294 -16.69 -11.10 4.48
C LEU A 294 -18.02 -11.86 4.56
N LEU A 295 -19.01 -11.47 3.73
CA LEU A 295 -20.32 -12.13 3.68
C LEU A 295 -20.22 -13.59 3.20
N TYR A 296 -19.36 -13.86 2.23
CA TYR A 296 -19.10 -15.21 1.71
C TYR A 296 -18.51 -16.12 2.78
N THR A 297 -17.55 -15.63 3.56
CA THR A 297 -16.96 -16.41 4.65
C THR A 297 -17.98 -16.81 5.71
N ASP A 298 -18.98 -15.96 5.99
CA ASP A 298 -20.07 -16.26 6.92
C ASP A 298 -21.11 -17.23 6.35
N TYR A 299 -21.48 -17.04 5.09
CA TYR A 299 -22.43 -17.91 4.40
C TYR A 299 -21.91 -19.35 4.27
N TYR A 300 -20.65 -19.53 3.88
CA TYR A 300 -20.07 -20.87 3.74
C TYR A 300 -19.94 -21.60 5.07
N LYS A 301 -19.63 -20.86 6.15
CA LYS A 301 -19.59 -21.44 7.50
C LYS A 301 -20.96 -21.91 7.97
N THR A 302 -22.04 -21.22 7.60
CA THR A 302 -23.42 -21.58 7.97
C THR A 302 -24.03 -22.68 7.09
N LYS A 303 -23.75 -22.72 5.78
CA LYS A 303 -24.33 -23.71 4.86
C LYS A 303 -23.76 -25.13 5.03
N LYS A 304 -22.48 -25.27 5.39
CA LYS A 304 -21.84 -26.59 5.61
C LYS A 304 -22.50 -27.43 6.72
N GLY A 305 -23.19 -26.79 7.67
CA GLY A 305 -23.87 -27.46 8.79
C GLY A 305 -25.29 -27.97 8.52
N LYS A 306 -25.73 -28.13 7.26
CA LYS A 306 -27.10 -28.56 6.90
C LYS A 306 -27.17 -29.90 6.13
N LEU A 307 -26.27 -30.85 6.38
CA LEU A 307 -26.29 -32.17 5.72
C LEU A 307 -27.05 -33.23 6.54
N ASN A 308 -27.80 -34.08 5.83
CA ASN A 308 -28.84 -34.98 6.33
C ASN A 308 -28.40 -35.94 7.44
N ILE A 309 -29.35 -36.15 8.34
CA ILE A 309 -29.31 -36.99 9.54
C ILE A 309 -29.31 -38.47 9.13
N ARG A 310 -28.41 -39.28 9.71
CA ARG A 310 -28.49 -40.75 9.67
C ARG A 310 -28.79 -41.23 11.09
N ASP A 311 -29.92 -41.90 11.27
CA ASP A 311 -30.49 -42.27 12.59
C ASP A 311 -30.31 -43.76 12.95
N ASN A 312 -29.22 -44.40 12.52
CA ASN A 312 -28.95 -45.80 12.93
C ASN A 312 -27.72 -45.86 13.84
N HIS A 313 -27.94 -45.82 15.15
CA HIS A 313 -26.90 -46.03 16.15
C HIS A 313 -27.29 -47.09 17.16
N VAL A 314 -26.35 -47.99 17.44
CA VAL A 314 -26.41 -48.96 18.54
C VAL A 314 -25.70 -48.31 19.72
N PHE A 315 -26.39 -48.19 20.85
CA PHE A 315 -25.82 -47.66 22.09
C PHE A 315 -25.18 -48.80 22.87
N ASN A 316 -23.92 -48.62 23.28
CA ASN A 316 -23.20 -49.60 24.10
C ASN A 316 -23.25 -49.25 25.60
N ASP A 317 -23.75 -48.07 25.95
CA ASP A 317 -23.67 -47.48 27.28
C ASP A 317 -25.00 -46.81 27.62
N SER A 318 -25.54 -47.09 28.81
CA SER A 318 -26.83 -46.58 29.28
C SER A 318 -26.83 -45.06 29.40
N ASP A 319 -25.70 -44.48 29.78
CA ASP A 319 -25.60 -43.04 30.04
C ASP A 319 -25.66 -42.26 28.72
N ILE A 320 -25.05 -42.81 27.66
CA ILE A 320 -25.09 -42.26 26.30
C ILE A 320 -26.51 -42.37 25.74
N GLU A 321 -27.22 -43.46 26.01
CA GLU A 321 -28.60 -43.65 25.57
C GLU A 321 -29.57 -42.67 26.25
N GLN A 322 -29.39 -42.43 27.56
CA GLN A 322 -30.16 -41.42 28.29
C GLN A 322 -29.93 -40.01 27.74
N GLU A 323 -28.67 -39.64 27.51
CA GLU A 323 -28.31 -38.34 26.96
C GLU A 323 -28.85 -38.15 25.52
N TYR A 324 -28.74 -39.19 24.68
CA TYR A 324 -29.32 -39.17 23.34
C TYR A 324 -30.85 -39.00 23.38
N SER A 325 -31.51 -39.72 24.28
CA SER A 325 -32.95 -39.62 24.48
C SER A 325 -33.35 -38.23 24.95
N PHE A 326 -32.61 -37.65 25.89
CA PHE A 326 -32.79 -36.28 26.40
C PHE A 326 -32.65 -35.24 25.29
N VAL A 327 -31.60 -35.31 24.47
CA VAL A 327 -31.37 -34.39 23.33
C VAL A 327 -32.49 -34.47 22.28
N LYS A 328 -33.10 -35.66 22.13
CA LYS A 328 -34.21 -35.91 21.19
C LYS A 328 -35.53 -35.34 21.72
N THR A 329 -35.83 -35.49 23.02
CA THR A 329 -37.07 -35.05 23.67
C THR A 329 -37.07 -33.56 24.02
N GLU A 330 -36.00 -33.04 24.61
CA GLU A 330 -35.86 -31.62 25.02
C GLU A 330 -35.41 -30.71 23.88
N ALA A 331 -35.89 -30.99 22.68
CA ALA A 331 -35.43 -30.34 21.47
C ALA A 331 -35.62 -28.81 21.40
N ASN A 332 -36.39 -28.23 22.33
CA ASN A 332 -36.94 -26.88 22.23
C ASN A 332 -36.96 -26.06 23.55
N THR A 333 -36.30 -26.45 24.63
CA THR A 333 -36.67 -25.94 25.97
C THR A 333 -35.68 -25.00 26.65
N GLU A 334 -36.25 -24.04 27.38
CA GLU A 334 -35.63 -22.94 28.15
C GLU A 334 -34.64 -23.36 29.25
N ASN A 335 -34.47 -24.66 29.49
CA ASN A 335 -33.65 -25.22 30.57
C ASN A 335 -32.21 -25.56 30.17
N SER A 336 -31.92 -25.64 28.87
CA SER A 336 -30.59 -25.94 28.37
C SER A 336 -29.99 -24.73 27.67
N ASP A 337 -28.73 -24.44 27.96
CA ASP A 337 -28.01 -23.36 27.28
C ASP A 337 -27.55 -23.85 25.90
N LEU A 338 -26.88 -25.01 25.82
CA LEU A 338 -26.32 -25.56 24.58
C LEU A 338 -26.91 -26.94 24.27
N ILE A 339 -27.32 -27.18 23.02
CA ILE A 339 -27.69 -28.51 22.55
C ILE A 339 -26.98 -28.83 21.22
N LEU A 340 -26.24 -29.93 21.19
CA LEU A 340 -25.61 -30.55 20.03
C LEU A 340 -26.43 -31.77 19.63
N LYS A 341 -26.90 -31.80 18.38
CA LYS A 341 -27.64 -32.94 17.82
C LYS A 341 -26.93 -33.53 16.63
N ASN A 342 -26.62 -34.81 16.72
CA ASN A 342 -26.02 -35.62 15.66
C ASN A 342 -24.81 -34.92 15.01
N ILE A 343 -23.95 -34.32 15.83
CA ILE A 343 -22.80 -33.56 15.32
C ILE A 343 -21.75 -34.53 14.79
N ASP A 344 -21.42 -34.41 13.51
CA ASP A 344 -20.24 -35.05 12.93
C ASP A 344 -19.25 -34.01 12.43
N LYS A 345 -17.97 -34.40 12.43
CA LYS A 345 -16.92 -33.66 11.78
C LYS A 345 -15.97 -34.60 11.06
N THR A 346 -15.86 -34.38 9.75
CA THR A 346 -14.93 -35.09 8.87
C THR A 346 -14.01 -34.10 8.17
N TYR A 347 -12.70 -34.25 8.36
CA TYR A 347 -11.69 -33.54 7.58
C TYR A 347 -11.30 -34.35 6.35
N ARG A 348 -10.83 -33.66 5.31
CA ARG A 348 -10.21 -34.30 4.14
C ARG A 348 -8.73 -33.92 4.16
N ILE A 349 -7.86 -34.91 4.27
CA ILE A 349 -6.42 -34.71 4.51
C ILE A 349 -5.61 -35.32 3.36
N GLY A 350 -4.55 -34.62 2.96
CA GLY A 350 -3.62 -35.04 1.93
C GLY A 350 -4.11 -34.80 0.50
N PHE A 351 -3.22 -35.04 -0.46
CA PHE A 351 -3.47 -34.88 -1.89
C PHE A 351 -4.67 -35.74 -2.37
N TRP A 352 -4.84 -36.92 -1.77
CA TRP A 352 -5.90 -37.88 -2.08
C TRP A 352 -7.23 -37.61 -1.36
N LEU A 353 -7.36 -36.50 -0.63
CA LEU A 353 -8.59 -36.10 0.08
C LEU A 353 -9.18 -37.20 0.98
N LYS A 354 -8.31 -37.98 1.64
CA LYS A 354 -8.75 -39.07 2.53
C LYS A 354 -9.62 -38.50 3.65
N LYS A 355 -10.79 -39.12 3.87
CA LYS A 355 -11.73 -38.70 4.92
C LYS A 355 -11.22 -39.17 6.29
N LEU A 356 -10.99 -38.23 7.20
CA LEU A 356 -10.72 -38.47 8.61
C LEU A 356 -11.92 -38.00 9.43
N HIS A 357 -12.61 -38.95 10.07
CA HIS A 357 -13.72 -38.67 10.97
C HIS A 357 -13.18 -38.36 12.36
N VAL A 358 -13.38 -37.13 12.84
CA VAL A 358 -12.86 -36.64 14.13
C VAL A 358 -13.94 -36.56 15.19
N VAL A 359 -15.17 -36.22 14.81
CA VAL A 359 -16.34 -36.28 15.69
C VAL A 359 -17.40 -37.10 14.96
N LYS A 360 -18.01 -38.07 15.65
CA LYS A 360 -19.04 -38.95 15.08
C LYS A 360 -20.28 -38.95 15.97
N ASN A 361 -21.42 -38.58 15.40
CA ASN A 361 -22.74 -38.55 16.03
C ASN A 361 -22.74 -38.06 17.49
N MET A 362 -22.12 -36.91 17.75
CA MET A 362 -22.09 -36.35 19.09
C MET A 362 -23.44 -35.70 19.42
N ASN A 363 -24.06 -36.18 20.49
CA ASN A 363 -25.28 -35.66 21.08
C ASN A 363 -24.95 -35.21 22.50
N LEU A 364 -25.23 -33.96 22.83
CA LEU A 364 -24.91 -33.36 24.12
C LEU A 364 -25.86 -32.20 24.40
N ALA A 365 -26.44 -32.14 25.59
CA ALA A 365 -27.17 -31.00 26.09
C ALA A 365 -26.54 -30.51 27.40
N LEU A 366 -26.19 -29.22 27.45
CA LEU A 366 -25.69 -28.57 28.66
C LEU A 366 -26.82 -27.82 29.34
N ARG A 367 -27.13 -28.22 30.57
CA ARG A 367 -28.18 -27.60 31.38
C ARG A 367 -27.70 -26.28 31.96
N LYS A 368 -28.64 -25.38 32.26
CA LYS A 368 -28.32 -24.12 32.92
C LYS A 368 -27.64 -24.35 34.28
N GLY A 369 -26.50 -23.72 34.49
CA GLY A 369 -25.73 -23.80 35.74
C GLY A 369 -24.91 -25.09 35.91
N GLU A 370 -24.90 -25.97 34.91
CA GLU A 370 -24.12 -27.21 34.95
C GLU A 370 -22.63 -26.95 34.63
N CYS A 371 -21.73 -27.58 35.39
CA CYS A 371 -20.31 -27.62 35.07
C CYS A 371 -19.98 -28.93 34.35
N PHE A 372 -19.68 -28.84 33.05
CA PHE A 372 -19.42 -30.00 32.20
C PHE A 372 -17.92 -30.12 31.82
N GLY A 373 -17.35 -31.31 32.00
CA GLY A 373 -15.97 -31.63 31.63
C GLY A 373 -15.90 -32.64 30.48
N LEU A 374 -15.26 -32.27 29.36
CA LEU A 374 -15.01 -33.17 28.24
C LEU A 374 -13.59 -33.78 28.34
N LEU A 375 -13.51 -35.04 28.75
CA LEU A 375 -12.26 -35.77 28.93
C LEU A 375 -12.00 -36.77 27.80
N GLY A 376 -10.73 -37.08 27.54
CA GLY A 376 -10.34 -38.06 26.52
C GLY A 376 -8.87 -37.91 26.10
N THR A 377 -8.36 -38.84 25.30
CA THR A 377 -6.97 -38.82 24.83
C THR A 377 -6.70 -37.72 23.79
N ASN A 378 -5.43 -37.44 23.51
CA ASN A 378 -5.05 -36.52 22.44
C ASN A 378 -5.52 -37.07 21.08
N GLY A 379 -6.17 -36.21 20.29
CA GLY A 379 -6.77 -36.61 19.00
C GLY A 379 -8.20 -37.14 19.08
N ALA A 380 -8.80 -37.26 20.27
CA ALA A 380 -10.20 -37.72 20.44
C ALA A 380 -11.28 -36.75 19.91
N GLY A 381 -10.90 -35.55 19.44
CA GLY A 381 -11.83 -34.57 18.87
C GLY A 381 -12.32 -33.47 19.81
N LYS A 382 -11.84 -33.42 21.06
CA LYS A 382 -12.24 -32.43 22.08
C LYS A 382 -12.16 -30.97 21.59
N SER A 383 -10.98 -30.54 21.14
CA SER A 383 -10.76 -29.18 20.64
C SER A 383 -11.59 -28.90 19.39
N THR A 384 -11.81 -29.89 18.53
CA THR A 384 -12.69 -29.78 17.37
C THR A 384 -14.15 -29.57 17.78
N THR A 385 -14.63 -30.28 18.80
CA THR A 385 -15.97 -30.05 19.38
C THR A 385 -16.11 -28.62 19.89
N PHE A 386 -15.17 -28.12 20.70
CA PHE A 386 -15.23 -26.74 21.19
C PHE A 386 -15.22 -25.71 20.05
N LYS A 387 -14.39 -25.90 19.01
CA LYS A 387 -14.37 -25.05 17.81
C LYS A 387 -15.70 -25.05 17.05
N ILE A 388 -16.43 -26.16 17.07
CA ILE A 388 -17.79 -26.27 16.51
C ILE A 388 -18.80 -25.53 17.40
N VAL A 389 -18.68 -25.65 18.73
CA VAL A 389 -19.52 -24.96 19.72
C VAL A 389 -19.36 -23.43 19.67
N ILE A 390 -18.21 -22.91 19.24
CA ILE A 390 -17.99 -21.46 19.08
C ILE A 390 -18.21 -20.99 17.63
N LYS A 391 -18.66 -21.88 16.73
CA LYS A 391 -18.80 -21.65 15.28
C LYS A 391 -17.51 -21.21 14.57
N GLU A 392 -16.34 -21.44 15.18
CA GLU A 392 -15.07 -21.24 14.49
C GLU A 392 -14.96 -22.21 13.31
N GLU A 393 -15.39 -23.45 13.55
CA GLU A 393 -15.48 -24.52 12.57
C GLU A 393 -16.93 -24.98 12.32
N SER A 394 -17.27 -25.22 11.05
CA SER A 394 -18.56 -25.83 10.71
C SER A 394 -18.55 -27.33 11.00
N ALA A 395 -19.62 -27.83 11.61
CA ALA A 395 -19.90 -29.27 11.62
C ALA A 395 -20.12 -29.77 10.18
N SER A 396 -19.83 -31.06 9.94
CA SER A 396 -20.11 -31.73 8.67
C SER A 396 -21.57 -32.16 8.54
N SER A 397 -22.22 -32.48 9.66
CA SER A 397 -23.64 -32.79 9.80
C SER A 397 -24.09 -32.47 11.23
N GLY A 398 -25.41 -32.49 11.45
CA GLY A 398 -26.02 -32.20 12.74
C GLY A 398 -26.44 -30.75 12.92
N LYS A 399 -27.04 -30.44 14.07
CA LYS A 399 -27.57 -29.12 14.40
C LYS A 399 -27.11 -28.69 15.78
N ILE A 400 -26.85 -27.39 15.92
CA ILE A 400 -26.47 -26.79 17.19
C ILE A 400 -27.54 -25.77 17.57
N TYR A 401 -28.18 -25.99 18.71
CA TYR A 401 -29.13 -25.08 19.32
C TYR A 401 -28.46 -24.38 20.50
N ARG A 402 -28.80 -23.11 20.67
CA ARG A 402 -28.19 -22.19 21.61
C ARG A 402 -29.31 -21.32 22.17
N SER A 403 -29.43 -21.24 23.49
CA SER A 403 -30.35 -20.31 24.15
C SER A 403 -30.09 -18.86 23.70
N LYS A 404 -31.15 -18.07 23.50
CA LYS A 404 -31.02 -16.66 23.09
C LYS A 404 -30.65 -15.81 24.30
N SER A 405 -29.41 -15.35 24.38
CA SER A 405 -29.03 -14.28 25.32
C SER A 405 -29.59 -12.93 24.87
N LYS A 406 -30.14 -12.14 25.81
CA LYS A 406 -30.61 -10.77 25.59
C LYS A 406 -29.51 -9.82 25.05
N LYS A 407 -28.23 -10.17 25.20
CA LYS A 407 -27.07 -9.38 24.78
C LYS A 407 -26.31 -9.97 23.57
N GLY A 408 -26.85 -10.99 22.89
CA GLY A 408 -26.25 -11.53 21.66
C GLY A 408 -25.03 -12.45 21.82
N LEU A 409 -24.42 -12.55 23.02
CA LEU A 409 -23.38 -13.55 23.32
C LEU A 409 -23.98 -14.86 23.80
N PHE A 410 -23.47 -15.97 23.27
CA PHE A 410 -23.84 -17.31 23.72
C PHE A 410 -22.73 -18.06 24.46
N VAL A 411 -21.46 -17.96 24.02
CA VAL A 411 -20.32 -18.70 24.59
C VAL A 411 -19.05 -17.85 24.50
N SER A 412 -18.34 -17.70 25.62
CA SER A 412 -16.96 -17.22 25.66
C SER A 412 -16.00 -18.39 25.55
N TYR A 413 -14.86 -18.19 24.91
CA TYR A 413 -13.87 -19.26 24.68
C TYR A 413 -12.47 -18.78 25.03
N CYS A 414 -11.83 -19.51 25.94
CA CYS A 414 -10.40 -19.36 26.19
C CYS A 414 -9.66 -20.39 25.31
N PRO A 415 -8.92 -19.96 24.29
CA PRO A 415 -8.07 -20.82 23.49
C PRO A 415 -6.93 -21.42 24.31
N GLN A 416 -6.31 -22.48 23.77
CA GLN A 416 -5.11 -23.10 24.36
C GLN A 416 -3.86 -22.22 24.22
N THR A 417 -3.84 -21.35 23.20
CA THR A 417 -2.76 -20.38 22.95
C THR A 417 -3.26 -18.98 23.28
N ASP A 418 -2.38 -18.14 23.82
CA ASP A 418 -2.74 -16.77 24.21
C ASP A 418 -3.18 -15.93 23.01
N ASN A 419 -4.47 -15.61 22.94
CA ASN A 419 -5.04 -14.68 21.96
C ASN A 419 -4.96 -13.24 22.49
N LEU A 420 -3.75 -12.80 22.83
CA LEU A 420 -3.52 -11.47 23.39
C LEU A 420 -3.10 -10.48 22.31
N ASP A 421 -3.54 -9.23 22.45
CA ASP A 421 -2.94 -8.11 21.75
C ASP A 421 -1.58 -7.80 22.38
N GLN A 422 -0.54 -7.61 21.56
CA GLN A 422 0.83 -7.38 22.03
C GLN A 422 1.11 -5.93 22.42
N PHE A 423 0.23 -5.01 22.02
CA PHE A 423 0.36 -3.57 22.23
C PHE A 423 -0.54 -3.04 23.35
N MET A 424 -1.45 -3.86 23.88
CA MET A 424 -2.30 -3.51 25.01
C MET A 424 -1.77 -4.09 26.32
N SER A 425 -1.79 -3.28 27.38
CA SER A 425 -1.63 -3.79 28.74
C SER A 425 -2.81 -4.70 29.14
N PRO A 426 -2.65 -5.59 30.14
CA PRO A 426 -3.76 -6.42 30.61
C PRO A 426 -5.00 -5.60 31.02
N ARG A 427 -4.78 -4.43 31.64
CA ARG A 427 -5.85 -3.50 32.05
C ARG A 427 -6.62 -2.96 30.85
N GLU A 428 -5.92 -2.51 29.82
CA GLU A 428 -6.52 -1.99 28.58
C GLU A 428 -7.26 -3.09 27.82
N HIS A 429 -6.69 -4.30 27.80
CA HIS A 429 -7.30 -5.44 27.13
C HIS A 429 -8.64 -5.81 27.80
N ILE A 430 -8.68 -5.95 29.13
CA ILE A 430 -9.94 -6.19 29.86
C ILE A 430 -10.93 -5.04 29.61
N ALA A 431 -10.46 -3.79 29.71
CA ALA A 431 -11.32 -2.63 29.48
C ALA A 431 -11.94 -2.62 28.08
N TYR A 432 -11.15 -2.95 27.06
CA TYR A 432 -11.58 -3.04 25.68
C TYR A 432 -12.62 -4.14 25.49
N LEU A 433 -12.37 -5.36 25.99
CA LEU A 433 -13.33 -6.47 25.87
C LEU A 433 -14.63 -6.18 26.63
N CYS A 434 -14.55 -5.58 27.81
CA CYS A 434 -15.72 -5.13 28.57
C CYS A 434 -16.54 -4.08 27.80
N SER A 435 -15.88 -3.18 27.07
CA SER A 435 -16.55 -2.18 26.24
C SER A 435 -17.31 -2.81 25.06
N ILE A 436 -16.73 -3.81 24.38
CA ILE A 436 -17.41 -4.57 23.32
C ILE A 436 -18.62 -5.31 23.90
N TYR A 437 -18.47 -5.86 25.10
CA TYR A 437 -19.56 -6.53 25.81
C TYR A 437 -20.71 -5.56 26.20
N GLY A 438 -20.44 -4.26 26.23
CA GLY A 438 -21.40 -3.23 26.63
C GLY A 438 -21.47 -3.00 28.14
N TYR A 439 -20.40 -3.28 28.88
CA TYR A 439 -20.27 -2.82 30.27
C TYR A 439 -19.99 -1.32 30.33
N SER A 440 -20.57 -0.64 31.32
CA SER A 440 -20.29 0.77 31.58
C SER A 440 -18.90 0.92 32.20
N LYS A 441 -18.25 2.08 31.97
CA LYS A 441 -16.91 2.38 32.52
C LYS A 441 -16.78 2.08 34.03
N PRO A 442 -17.75 2.44 34.90
CA PRO A 442 -17.66 2.13 36.34
C PRO A 442 -17.63 0.63 36.62
N VAL A 443 -18.42 -0.17 35.89
CA VAL A 443 -18.44 -1.63 36.06
C VAL A 443 -17.12 -2.24 35.58
N THR A 444 -16.59 -1.72 34.49
CA THR A 444 -15.29 -2.14 33.95
C THR A 444 -14.15 -1.85 34.94
N GLU A 445 -14.17 -0.70 35.62
CA GLU A 445 -13.16 -0.38 36.66
C GLU A 445 -13.22 -1.35 37.84
N ILE A 446 -14.43 -1.67 38.33
CA ILE A 446 -14.61 -2.68 39.38
C ILE A 446 -14.09 -4.06 38.96
N ILE A 447 -14.32 -4.47 37.70
CA ILE A 447 -13.82 -5.76 37.17
C ILE A 447 -12.30 -5.77 37.05
N ILE A 448 -11.69 -4.62 36.83
CA ILE A 448 -10.23 -4.49 36.68
C ILE A 448 -9.53 -4.48 38.05
N GLU A 449 -10.19 -3.95 39.08
CA GLU A 449 -9.64 -3.83 40.43
C GLU A 449 -9.75 -5.11 41.26
N ASN A 450 -10.73 -5.97 40.97
CA ASN A 450 -10.91 -7.29 41.58
C ASN A 450 -10.25 -8.38 40.73
#